data_AF-A0A8T2BZA6-F1
#
_entry.id   AF-A0A8T2BZA6-F1
#
_cell.length_a   1.000
_cell.length_b   1.000
_cell.length_c   1.000
_cell.angle_alpha   90.00
_cell.angle_beta   90.00
_cell.angle_gamma   90.00
#
_symmetry.space_group_name_H-M   'P 1'
#
loop_
_entity.id
_entity.type
_entity.pdbx_description
1 polymer ?
#
loop_
_entity_poly.entity_id
_entity_poly.type
_entity_poly.pdbx_seq_one_letter_code
_entity_poly.pdbx_strand_id
1 'polypeptide(L)'
;MALVVICGQPCSGKSIAAVTLAETLKESETKQNVRIIDEASFHLDRNQNYANMPAEKNLRGKLRSDVDRSVSRGDIVIVDSLNSIKGYRYELWCIARAAGIRYCVVYCDVDEAHCRQWNKERRDRGEDGYDDGIFDDLVRRFEKPERRNRWDSPLFELYPSREVIDKSSSVILEAVTYLTKTVDSKTQDVRILQPSIATQAARFSEANSLYELDRATQEIINAIVEQQSLGGAISRVTLGNELPPIEISRPIGLPELRRLRRTFVKLMGQSSLSGPPLPTDAESAKRRFVDYLNREFGGNNA
;
A
#
# COMPACT_ATOMS: atom_id res chain seq x y z
N MET A 1 -1.60 4.53 11.39
CA MET A 1 -2.33 3.41 10.77
C MET A 1 -1.37 2.29 10.33
N ALA A 2 -1.82 1.03 10.43
CA ALA A 2 -1.04 -0.18 10.20
C ALA A 2 -1.84 -1.30 9.49
N LEU A 3 -1.11 -2.19 8.81
CA LEU A 3 -1.57 -3.51 8.39
C LEU A 3 -0.96 -4.58 9.32
N VAL A 4 -1.80 -5.37 9.97
CA VAL A 4 -1.41 -6.46 10.85
C VAL A 4 -1.70 -7.77 10.13
N VAL A 5 -0.69 -8.62 9.96
CA VAL A 5 -0.83 -9.94 9.33
C VAL A 5 -0.68 -11.00 10.39
N ILE A 6 -1.74 -11.76 10.67
CA ILE A 6 -1.70 -12.88 11.61
C ILE A 6 -1.37 -14.15 10.84
N CYS A 7 -0.37 -14.90 11.28
CA CYS A 7 0.03 -16.15 10.64
C CYS A 7 0.26 -17.26 11.66
N GLY A 8 0.20 -18.50 11.19
CA GLY A 8 0.32 -19.69 12.03
C GLY A 8 -0.31 -20.90 11.36
N GLN A 9 -0.01 -22.08 11.90
CA GLN A 9 -0.57 -23.35 11.44
C GLN A 9 -2.11 -23.35 11.40
N PRO A 10 -2.77 -24.18 10.58
CA PRO A 10 -4.23 -24.31 10.63
C PRO A 10 -4.68 -24.59 12.06
N CYS A 11 -5.76 -23.92 12.49
CA CYS A 11 -6.32 -24.03 13.84
C CYS A 11 -5.44 -23.52 14.99
N SER A 12 -4.31 -22.84 14.75
CA SER A 12 -3.40 -22.33 15.78
C SER A 12 -3.90 -21.14 16.64
N GLY A 13 -5.21 -20.87 16.73
CA GLY A 13 -5.73 -19.75 17.53
C GLY A 13 -5.63 -18.34 16.91
N LYS A 14 -5.34 -18.23 15.60
CA LYS A 14 -5.23 -16.94 14.89
C LYS A 14 -6.44 -16.02 15.05
N SER A 15 -7.65 -16.56 14.85
CA SER A 15 -8.87 -15.77 14.97
C SER A 15 -9.13 -15.25 16.38
N ILE A 16 -8.71 -16.01 17.40
CA ILE A 16 -8.76 -15.54 18.79
C ILE A 16 -7.81 -14.35 18.94
N ALA A 17 -6.56 -14.47 18.49
CA ALA A 17 -5.61 -13.36 18.51
C ALA A 17 -6.11 -12.12 17.74
N ALA A 18 -6.76 -12.31 16.59
CA ALA A 18 -7.32 -11.25 15.77
C ALA A 18 -8.41 -10.46 16.50
N VAL A 19 -9.38 -11.20 17.05
CA VAL A 19 -10.52 -10.61 17.78
C VAL A 19 -10.04 -9.94 19.05
N THR A 20 -9.20 -10.61 19.85
CA THR A 20 -8.64 -10.03 21.08
C THR A 20 -7.88 -8.74 20.78
N LEU A 21 -6.98 -8.74 19.80
CA LEU A 21 -6.24 -7.54 19.42
C LEU A 21 -7.18 -6.41 18.95
N ALA A 22 -8.19 -6.74 18.13
CA ALA A 22 -9.14 -5.76 17.63
C ALA A 22 -9.98 -5.13 18.76
N GLU A 23 -10.43 -5.93 19.72
CA GLU A 23 -11.16 -5.45 20.89
C GLU A 23 -10.29 -4.56 21.76
N THR A 24 -9.06 -4.98 22.10
CA THR A 24 -8.14 -4.17 22.91
C THR A 24 -7.79 -2.83 22.22
N LEU A 25 -7.63 -2.83 20.89
CA LEU A 25 -7.41 -1.60 20.11
C LEU A 25 -8.62 -0.65 20.14
N LYS A 26 -9.84 -1.19 20.05
CA LYS A 26 -11.09 -0.40 20.12
C LYS A 26 -11.33 0.20 21.51
N GLU A 27 -10.91 -0.51 22.56
CA GLU A 27 -10.98 -0.06 23.95
C GLU A 27 -9.85 0.88 24.35
N SER A 28 -8.80 0.99 23.54
CA SER A 28 -7.69 1.91 23.80
C SER A 28 -8.15 3.38 23.81
N GLU A 29 -7.41 4.23 24.53
CA GLU A 29 -7.72 5.66 24.68
C GLU A 29 -7.87 6.40 23.34
N THR A 30 -7.14 5.93 22.32
CA THR A 30 -7.12 6.54 20.99
C THR A 30 -8.30 6.13 20.09
N LYS A 31 -9.15 5.17 20.53
CA LYS A 31 -10.33 4.65 19.82
C LYS A 31 -10.08 4.44 18.32
N GLN A 32 -9.13 3.55 18.02
CA GLN A 32 -8.74 3.27 16.64
C GLN A 32 -9.90 2.63 15.86
N ASN A 33 -10.05 3.02 14.60
CA ASN A 33 -10.92 2.29 13.69
C ASN A 33 -10.21 1.01 13.26
N VAL A 34 -10.79 -0.16 13.59
CA VAL A 34 -10.17 -1.47 13.33
C VAL A 34 -11.10 -2.32 12.49
N ARG A 35 -10.55 -2.86 11.39
CA ARG A 35 -11.24 -3.79 10.50
C ARG A 35 -10.48 -5.12 10.44
N ILE A 36 -11.20 -6.22 10.68
CA ILE A 36 -10.70 -7.58 10.45
C ILE A 36 -11.12 -7.99 9.04
N ILE A 37 -10.19 -8.59 8.29
CA ILE A 37 -10.44 -9.24 7.00
C ILE A 37 -10.09 -10.71 7.18
N ASP A 38 -11.09 -11.58 7.03
CA ASP A 38 -10.98 -13.02 7.20
C ASP A 38 -11.70 -13.78 6.07
N GLU A 39 -11.54 -15.11 6.01
CA GLU A 39 -12.26 -15.92 5.04
C GLU A 39 -13.77 -15.97 5.31
N ALA A 40 -14.17 -15.92 6.58
CA ALA A 40 -15.57 -16.02 7.02
C ALA A 40 -16.43 -14.86 6.47
N SER A 41 -15.86 -13.66 6.36
CA SER A 41 -16.52 -12.47 5.79
C SER A 41 -16.95 -12.63 4.33
N PHE A 42 -16.38 -13.61 3.61
CA PHE A 42 -16.74 -13.90 2.22
C PHE A 42 -17.71 -15.08 2.07
N HIS A 43 -18.18 -15.66 3.19
CA HIS A 43 -18.99 -16.88 3.21
C HIS A 43 -18.33 -18.03 2.44
N LEU A 44 -17.01 -18.15 2.60
CA LEU A 44 -16.18 -19.12 1.88
C LEU A 44 -15.94 -20.35 2.74
N ASP A 45 -16.36 -21.51 2.25
CA ASP A 45 -16.10 -22.80 2.90
C ASP A 45 -14.60 -23.13 2.91
N ARG A 46 -14.07 -23.53 4.07
CA ARG A 46 -12.64 -23.82 4.24
C ARG A 46 -12.17 -24.93 3.30
N ASN A 47 -12.90 -26.05 3.28
CA ASN A 47 -12.46 -27.22 2.54
C ASN A 47 -12.51 -26.96 1.02
N GLN A 48 -13.51 -26.24 0.52
CA GLN A 48 -13.58 -25.85 -0.89
C GLN A 48 -12.44 -24.90 -1.31
N ASN A 49 -12.11 -23.91 -0.47
CA ASN A 49 -11.10 -22.91 -0.84
C ASN A 49 -9.66 -23.44 -0.73
N TYR A 50 -9.43 -24.48 0.06
CA TYR A 50 -8.13 -25.15 0.19
C TYR A 50 -8.07 -26.53 -0.50
N ALA A 51 -9.12 -26.94 -1.23
CA ALA A 51 -9.17 -28.23 -1.94
C ALA A 51 -8.12 -28.35 -3.05
N ASN A 52 -7.75 -27.23 -3.68
CA ASN A 52 -6.78 -27.21 -4.78
C ASN A 52 -6.13 -25.83 -4.96
N MET A 53 -5.01 -25.82 -5.68
CA MET A 53 -4.18 -24.63 -5.88
C MET A 53 -4.93 -23.46 -6.58
N PRO A 54 -5.79 -23.68 -7.59
CA PRO A 54 -6.63 -22.61 -8.16
C PRO A 54 -7.61 -21.98 -7.16
N ALA A 55 -8.31 -22.79 -6.36
CA ALA A 55 -9.24 -22.29 -5.35
C ALA A 55 -8.52 -21.44 -4.30
N GLU A 56 -7.36 -21.91 -3.82
CA GLU A 56 -6.56 -21.19 -2.83
C GLU A 56 -5.99 -19.90 -3.42
N LYS A 57 -5.57 -19.92 -4.69
CA LYS A 57 -5.12 -18.70 -5.40
C LYS A 57 -6.25 -17.67 -5.49
N ASN A 58 -7.46 -18.09 -5.80
CA ASN A 58 -8.62 -17.21 -5.87
C ASN A 58 -8.99 -16.64 -4.50
N LEU A 59 -8.94 -17.45 -3.44
CA LEU A 59 -9.13 -16.99 -2.06
C LEU A 59 -8.12 -15.91 -1.69
N ARG A 60 -6.83 -16.17 -1.90
CA ARG A 60 -5.75 -15.20 -1.66
C ARG A 60 -5.94 -13.92 -2.48
N GLY A 61 -6.39 -14.04 -3.73
CA GLY A 61 -6.74 -12.90 -4.57
C GLY A 61 -7.86 -12.03 -3.96
N LYS A 62 -8.95 -12.65 -3.49
CA LYS A 62 -10.07 -11.94 -2.84
C LYS A 62 -9.64 -11.21 -1.57
N LEU A 63 -8.94 -11.90 -0.67
CA LEU A 63 -8.42 -11.33 0.57
C LEU A 63 -7.48 -10.17 0.28
N ARG A 64 -6.52 -10.37 -0.62
CA ARG A 64 -5.58 -9.33 -1.06
C ARG A 64 -6.28 -8.11 -1.63
N SER A 65 -7.30 -8.30 -2.48
CA SER A 65 -8.09 -7.20 -3.03
C SER A 65 -8.87 -6.44 -1.96
N ASP A 66 -9.39 -7.10 -0.92
CA ASP A 66 -10.07 -6.40 0.15
C ASP A 66 -9.10 -5.64 1.06
N VAL A 67 -7.91 -6.20 1.30
CA VAL A 67 -6.82 -5.50 2.00
C VAL A 67 -6.43 -4.24 1.25
N ASP A 68 -6.18 -4.33 -0.05
CA ASP A 68 -5.77 -3.19 -0.90
C ASP A 68 -6.79 -2.05 -0.88
N ARG A 69 -8.09 -2.36 -0.84
CA ARG A 69 -9.17 -1.36 -0.73
C ARG A 69 -9.34 -0.81 0.69
N SER A 70 -8.97 -1.58 1.71
CA SER A 70 -9.19 -1.21 3.12
C SER A 70 -8.03 -0.44 3.73
N VAL A 71 -6.83 -0.53 3.16
CA VAL A 71 -5.66 0.21 3.68
C VAL A 71 -5.79 1.72 3.40
N SER A 72 -5.98 2.51 4.45
CA SER A 72 -5.98 3.99 4.44
C SER A 72 -4.77 4.54 5.23
N ARG A 73 -4.84 5.78 5.76
CA ARG A 73 -3.89 6.29 6.77
C ARG A 73 -4.52 6.49 8.15
N GLY A 74 -5.81 6.19 8.32
CA GLY A 74 -6.58 6.43 9.55
C GLY A 74 -6.98 5.19 10.35
N ASP A 75 -7.01 4.02 9.72
CA ASP A 75 -7.51 2.76 10.27
C ASP A 75 -6.40 1.76 10.70
N ILE A 76 -6.78 0.62 11.25
CA ILE A 76 -5.91 -0.55 11.43
C ILE A 76 -6.61 -1.73 10.75
N VAL A 77 -5.92 -2.36 9.80
CA VAL A 77 -6.44 -3.52 9.10
C VAL A 77 -5.75 -4.76 9.65
N ILE A 78 -6.52 -5.74 10.14
CA ILE A 78 -6.03 -7.02 10.63
C ILE A 78 -6.43 -8.10 9.62
N VAL A 79 -5.46 -8.86 9.13
CA VAL A 79 -5.70 -9.97 8.20
C VAL A 79 -5.66 -11.27 8.98
N ASP A 80 -6.83 -11.81 9.30
CA ASP A 80 -7.02 -13.11 9.95
C ASP A 80 -7.27 -14.18 8.88
N SER A 81 -6.17 -14.76 8.39
CA SER A 81 -6.18 -15.88 7.45
C SER A 81 -5.00 -16.79 7.78
N LEU A 82 -4.80 -17.90 7.06
CA LEU A 82 -3.63 -18.75 7.24
C LEU A 82 -2.32 -17.96 7.08
N ASN A 83 -2.25 -17.09 6.06
CA ASN A 83 -1.04 -16.34 5.71
C ASN A 83 0.22 -17.24 5.71
N SER A 84 0.04 -18.48 5.23
CA SER A 84 0.91 -19.63 5.48
C SER A 84 2.22 -19.59 4.71
N ILE A 85 2.24 -18.93 3.57
CA ILE A 85 3.42 -18.85 2.70
C ILE A 85 4.04 -17.46 2.72
N LYS A 86 5.36 -17.42 2.72
CA LYS A 86 6.22 -16.24 2.71
C LYS A 86 5.92 -15.32 1.52
N GLY A 87 5.67 -15.90 0.34
CA GLY A 87 5.32 -15.12 -0.85
C GLY A 87 4.05 -14.28 -0.69
N TYR A 88 3.03 -14.83 -0.04
CA TYR A 88 1.77 -14.11 0.18
C TYR A 88 1.92 -13.01 1.25
N ARG A 89 2.67 -13.28 2.32
CA ARG A 89 3.00 -12.26 3.33
C ARG A 89 3.79 -11.09 2.71
N TYR A 90 4.69 -11.38 1.77
CA TYR A 90 5.40 -10.35 0.99
C TYR A 90 4.45 -9.50 0.13
N GLU A 91 3.46 -10.10 -0.53
CA GLU A 91 2.44 -9.36 -1.29
C GLU A 91 1.66 -8.38 -0.39
N LEU A 92 1.24 -8.83 0.80
CA LEU A 92 0.57 -7.97 1.79
C LEU A 92 1.49 -6.85 2.30
N TRP A 93 2.77 -7.15 2.53
CA TRP A 93 3.76 -6.14 2.88
C TRP A 93 3.93 -5.09 1.78
N CYS A 94 3.92 -5.49 0.51
CA CYS A 94 3.97 -4.56 -0.63
C CYS A 94 2.78 -3.60 -0.64
N ILE A 95 1.57 -4.08 -0.29
CA ILE A 95 0.37 -3.22 -0.16
C ILE A 95 0.56 -2.21 0.98
N ALA A 96 1.00 -2.66 2.16
CA ALA A 96 1.27 -1.76 3.27
C ALA A 96 2.36 -0.72 2.92
N ARG A 97 3.40 -1.15 2.19
CA ARG A 97 4.46 -0.27 1.70
C ARG A 97 3.92 0.75 0.69
N ALA A 98 3.03 0.34 -0.21
CA ALA A 98 2.39 1.20 -1.20
C ALA A 98 1.55 2.30 -0.55
N ALA A 99 0.73 1.92 0.45
CA ALA A 99 -0.09 2.84 1.23
C ALA A 99 0.75 3.76 2.14
N GLY A 100 2.00 3.39 2.40
CA GLY A 100 2.91 4.10 3.29
C GLY A 100 2.45 4.03 4.74
N ILE A 101 2.08 2.83 5.18
CA ILE A 101 1.57 2.53 6.54
C ILE A 101 2.52 1.59 7.27
N ARG A 102 2.29 1.35 8.56
CA ARG A 102 3.06 0.35 9.31
C ARG A 102 2.64 -1.05 8.89
N TYR A 103 3.53 -2.01 9.10
CA TYR A 103 3.29 -3.41 8.84
C TYR A 103 3.88 -4.24 9.98
N CYS A 104 3.13 -5.20 10.50
CA CYS A 104 3.66 -6.18 11.44
C CYS A 104 3.09 -7.58 11.19
N VAL A 105 3.90 -8.60 11.50
CA VAL A 105 3.47 -10.00 11.55
C VAL A 105 3.25 -10.38 13.00
N VAL A 106 2.08 -10.94 13.29
CA VAL A 106 1.75 -11.62 14.54
C VAL A 106 1.77 -13.12 14.24
N TYR A 107 2.60 -13.87 14.95
CA TYR A 107 2.78 -15.31 14.73
C TYR A 107 2.20 -16.11 15.90
N CYS A 108 1.24 -16.98 15.61
CA CYS A 108 0.74 -17.96 16.56
C CYS A 108 1.56 -19.25 16.44
N ASP A 109 2.52 -19.43 17.35
CA ASP A 109 3.40 -20.60 17.39
C ASP A 109 2.74 -21.75 18.15
N VAL A 110 2.18 -22.70 17.40
CA VAL A 110 1.55 -23.91 17.91
C VAL A 110 2.07 -25.09 17.09
N ASP A 111 2.44 -26.17 17.76
CA ASP A 111 2.85 -27.40 17.10
C ASP A 111 1.68 -28.11 16.40
N GLU A 112 2.03 -29.00 15.46
CA GLU A 112 1.06 -29.75 14.68
C GLU A 112 0.12 -30.58 15.54
N ALA A 113 0.61 -31.19 16.63
CA ALA A 113 -0.19 -32.10 17.44
C ALA A 113 -1.35 -31.37 18.10
N HIS A 114 -1.10 -30.20 18.70
CA HIS A 114 -2.17 -29.34 19.24
C HIS A 114 -3.11 -28.84 18.14
N CYS A 115 -2.57 -28.40 17.00
CA CYS A 115 -3.40 -27.93 15.88
C CYS A 115 -4.36 -29.03 15.36
N ARG A 116 -3.87 -30.27 15.26
CA ARG A 116 -4.65 -31.43 14.83
C ARG A 116 -5.73 -31.78 15.84
N GLN A 117 -5.37 -31.79 17.12
CA GLN A 117 -6.32 -32.03 18.21
C GLN A 117 -7.46 -30.99 18.20
N TRP A 118 -7.12 -29.70 18.11
CA TRP A 118 -8.13 -28.64 18.06
C TRP A 118 -8.96 -28.67 16.77
N ASN A 119 -8.39 -29.08 15.64
CA ASN A 119 -9.15 -29.28 14.42
C ASN A 119 -10.21 -30.38 14.58
N LYS A 120 -9.83 -31.50 15.21
CA LYS A 120 -10.76 -32.60 15.51
C LYS A 120 -11.87 -32.16 16.46
N GLU A 121 -11.51 -31.52 17.57
CA GLU A 121 -12.48 -31.04 18.56
C GLU A 121 -13.50 -30.06 17.96
N ARG A 122 -13.06 -29.17 17.05
CA ARG A 122 -13.97 -28.27 16.32
C ARG A 122 -14.96 -29.05 15.47
N ARG A 123 -14.47 -30.02 14.69
CA ARG A 123 -15.33 -30.88 13.86
C ARG A 123 -16.32 -31.70 14.70
N ASP A 124 -15.89 -32.21 15.84
CA ASP A 124 -16.74 -32.96 16.78
C ASP A 124 -17.85 -32.07 17.38
N ARG A 125 -17.60 -30.76 17.55
CA ARG A 125 -18.60 -29.76 17.96
C ARG A 125 -19.49 -29.26 16.80
N GLY A 126 -19.26 -29.73 15.57
CA GLY A 126 -19.98 -29.25 14.39
C GLY A 126 -19.56 -27.85 13.93
N GLU A 127 -18.40 -27.36 14.37
CA GLU A 127 -17.80 -26.11 13.92
C GLU A 127 -16.98 -26.32 12.63
N ASP A 128 -16.70 -25.23 11.91
CA ASP A 128 -15.85 -25.27 10.72
C ASP A 128 -14.43 -25.76 11.06
N GLY A 129 -14.08 -26.89 10.44
CA GLY A 129 -12.76 -27.51 10.52
C GLY A 129 -12.26 -27.94 9.15
N TYR A 130 -11.00 -28.35 9.09
CA TYR A 130 -10.37 -28.88 7.88
C TYR A 130 -10.52 -30.39 7.81
N ASP A 131 -10.82 -30.92 6.63
CA ASP A 131 -10.70 -32.35 6.36
C ASP A 131 -9.23 -32.78 6.49
N ASP A 132 -9.01 -34.03 6.91
CA ASP A 132 -7.68 -34.50 7.32
C ASP A 132 -6.63 -34.33 6.20
N GLY A 133 -6.99 -34.65 4.96
CA GLY A 133 -6.08 -34.48 3.82
C GLY A 133 -5.74 -33.01 3.51
N ILE A 134 -6.68 -32.08 3.71
CA ILE A 134 -6.45 -30.65 3.54
C ILE A 134 -5.60 -30.13 4.70
N PHE A 135 -5.91 -30.54 5.93
CA PHE A 135 -5.13 -30.17 7.11
C PHE A 135 -3.66 -30.58 6.96
N ASP A 136 -3.40 -31.83 6.57
CA ASP A 136 -2.05 -32.37 6.39
C ASP A 136 -1.26 -31.59 5.32
N ASP A 137 -1.91 -31.27 4.20
CA ASP A 137 -1.30 -30.46 3.15
C ASP A 137 -0.97 -29.03 3.61
N LEU A 138 -1.89 -28.39 4.33
CA LEU A 138 -1.69 -27.04 4.88
C LEU A 138 -0.54 -26.99 5.89
N VAL A 139 -0.47 -27.97 6.79
CA VAL A 139 0.62 -28.07 7.78
C VAL A 139 1.97 -28.22 7.10
N ARG A 140 2.06 -29.10 6.10
CA ARG A 140 3.30 -29.38 5.36
C ARG A 140 3.80 -28.18 4.57
N ARG A 141 2.89 -27.33 4.08
CA ARG A 141 3.21 -26.14 3.29
C ARG A 141 3.45 -24.88 4.12
N PHE A 142 3.27 -24.93 5.44
CA PHE A 142 3.43 -23.76 6.29
C PHE A 142 4.89 -23.32 6.37
N GLU A 143 5.15 -22.07 5.96
CA GLU A 143 6.46 -21.44 6.01
C GLU A 143 6.52 -20.50 7.21
N LYS A 144 7.24 -20.91 8.26
CA LYS A 144 7.42 -20.11 9.47
C LYS A 144 8.00 -18.72 9.15
N PRO A 145 7.48 -17.64 9.78
CA PRO A 145 7.99 -16.29 9.57
C PRO A 145 9.45 -16.17 10.00
N GLU A 146 10.28 -15.53 9.16
CA GLU A 146 11.73 -15.45 9.35
C GLU A 146 12.18 -14.11 9.93
N ARG A 147 12.71 -14.10 11.17
CA ARG A 147 13.23 -12.90 11.86
C ARG A 147 14.28 -12.11 11.07
N ARG A 148 15.03 -12.77 10.18
CA ARG A 148 16.06 -12.13 9.33
C ARG A 148 15.45 -11.23 8.25
N ASN A 149 14.22 -11.52 7.83
CA ASN A 149 13.53 -10.72 6.82
C ASN A 149 12.73 -9.64 7.53
N ARG A 150 13.09 -8.37 7.36
CA ARG A 150 12.38 -7.26 8.01
C ARG A 150 10.87 -7.26 7.78
N TRP A 151 10.43 -7.69 6.59
CA TRP A 151 9.02 -7.75 6.20
C TRP A 151 8.34 -9.05 6.64
N ASP A 152 9.09 -10.09 7.02
CA ASP A 152 8.55 -11.39 7.44
C ASP A 152 8.80 -11.67 8.92
N SER A 153 9.45 -10.74 9.63
CA SER A 153 9.82 -10.92 11.02
C SER A 153 8.58 -11.03 11.89
N PRO A 154 8.42 -12.10 12.68
CA PRO A 154 7.35 -12.21 13.67
C PRO A 154 7.61 -11.21 14.79
N LEU A 155 7.03 -10.01 14.66
CA LEU A 155 7.23 -8.93 15.63
C LEU A 155 6.54 -9.25 16.97
N PHE A 156 5.45 -10.01 16.90
CA PHE A 156 4.72 -10.48 18.07
C PHE A 156 4.53 -11.99 17.92
N GLU A 157 4.93 -12.76 18.93
CA GLU A 157 4.78 -14.21 18.96
C GLU A 157 3.85 -14.60 20.10
N LEU A 158 2.82 -15.37 19.76
CA LEU A 158 1.84 -15.89 20.70
C LEU A 158 2.03 -17.40 20.81
N TYR A 159 1.80 -17.94 22.01
CA TYR A 159 1.89 -19.37 22.29
C TYR A 159 0.55 -19.93 22.81
N PRO A 160 -0.50 -20.02 21.97
CA PRO A 160 -1.85 -20.41 22.38
C PRO A 160 -1.98 -21.77 23.07
N SER A 161 -1.02 -22.68 22.85
CA SER A 161 -1.00 -23.99 23.53
C SER A 161 -0.47 -23.92 24.97
N ARG A 162 0.16 -22.80 25.35
CA ARG A 162 0.78 -22.59 26.66
C ARG A 162 0.12 -21.47 27.45
N GLU A 163 -0.40 -20.48 26.75
CA GLU A 163 -0.89 -19.23 27.32
C GLU A 163 -2.28 -18.90 26.77
N VAL A 164 -3.14 -18.37 27.63
CA VAL A 164 -4.45 -17.86 27.21
C VAL A 164 -4.24 -16.52 26.51
N ILE A 165 -4.80 -16.38 25.31
CA ILE A 165 -4.81 -15.09 24.61
C ILE A 165 -6.02 -14.30 25.11
N ASP A 166 -5.75 -13.28 25.91
CA ASP A 166 -6.75 -12.31 26.36
C ASP A 166 -6.21 -10.88 26.27
N LYS A 167 -7.05 -9.91 26.65
CA LYS A 167 -6.71 -8.47 26.58
C LYS A 167 -5.58 -8.07 27.53
N SER A 168 -5.28 -8.89 28.54
CA SER A 168 -4.21 -8.67 29.52
C SER A 168 -2.88 -9.30 29.11
N SER A 169 -2.87 -10.12 28.04
CA SER A 169 -1.66 -10.70 27.48
C SER A 169 -0.64 -9.60 27.14
N SER A 170 0.59 -9.76 27.64
CA SER A 170 1.68 -8.81 27.43
C SER A 170 1.94 -8.56 25.95
N VAL A 171 1.91 -9.61 25.13
CA VAL A 171 2.13 -9.55 23.69
C VAL A 171 1.05 -8.73 22.98
N ILE A 172 -0.22 -8.85 23.41
CA ILE A 172 -1.33 -8.05 22.88
C ILE A 172 -1.16 -6.58 23.27
N LEU A 173 -0.80 -6.29 24.52
CA LEU A 173 -0.55 -4.92 24.99
C LEU A 173 0.65 -4.27 24.29
N GLU A 174 1.73 -5.02 24.06
CA GLU A 174 2.89 -4.59 23.29
C GLU A 174 2.51 -4.29 21.83
N ALA A 175 1.68 -5.14 21.21
CA ALA A 175 1.15 -4.91 19.88
C ALA A 175 0.29 -3.64 19.81
N VAL A 176 -0.62 -3.45 20.75
CA VAL A 176 -1.45 -2.23 20.85
C VAL A 176 -0.57 -0.99 20.99
N THR A 177 0.42 -1.04 21.88
CA THR A 177 1.37 0.06 22.09
C THR A 177 2.13 0.38 20.80
N TYR A 178 2.65 -0.63 20.11
CA TYR A 178 3.34 -0.45 18.83
C TYR A 178 2.44 0.17 17.76
N LEU A 179 1.18 -0.28 17.67
CA LEU A 179 0.23 0.15 16.65
C LEU A 179 -0.28 1.58 16.88
N THR A 180 -0.42 1.98 18.14
CA THR A 180 -0.97 3.29 18.56
C THR A 180 0.10 4.36 18.77
N LYS A 181 1.37 3.98 19.01
CA LYS A 181 2.47 4.93 19.21
C LYS A 181 2.52 5.96 18.08
N THR A 182 2.51 7.24 18.44
CA THR A 182 2.70 8.34 17.49
C THR A 182 4.14 8.29 16.98
N VAL A 183 4.32 8.36 15.65
CA VAL A 183 5.68 8.44 15.10
C VAL A 183 6.15 9.87 15.24
N ASP A 184 6.87 10.17 16.31
CA ASP A 184 7.71 11.36 16.35
C ASP A 184 8.94 11.12 15.48
N SER A 185 9.30 12.12 14.68
CA SER A 185 10.44 12.14 13.74
C SER A 185 11.80 11.78 14.38
N LYS A 186 11.85 11.64 15.71
CA LYS A 186 13.02 11.29 16.52
C LYS A 186 13.10 9.80 16.87
N THR A 187 12.01 9.04 16.81
CA THR A 187 11.98 7.62 17.19
C THR A 187 12.17 6.72 15.96
N GLN A 188 13.36 6.13 15.83
CA GLN A 188 13.71 5.21 14.74
C GLN A 188 13.00 3.84 14.79
N ASP A 189 12.33 3.54 15.91
CA ASP A 189 11.78 2.21 16.22
C ASP A 189 10.46 1.91 15.51
N VAL A 190 9.63 2.94 15.23
CA VAL A 190 8.33 2.77 14.59
C VAL A 190 8.40 3.27 13.15
N ARG A 191 8.97 2.45 12.25
CA ARG A 191 9.15 2.84 10.85
C ARG A 191 7.85 2.68 10.06
N ILE A 192 7.17 3.79 9.80
CA ILE A 192 6.20 3.89 8.70
C ILE A 192 6.92 3.47 7.41
N LEU A 193 6.34 2.52 6.68
CA LEU A 193 6.92 2.08 5.42
C LEU A 193 6.90 3.25 4.42
N GLN A 194 8.01 3.45 3.73
CA GLN A 194 8.09 4.43 2.65
C GLN A 194 7.82 3.70 1.33
N PRO A 195 6.85 4.17 0.53
CA PRO A 195 6.62 3.62 -0.81
C PRO A 195 7.91 3.70 -1.62
N SER A 196 8.37 2.56 -2.15
CA SER A 196 9.37 2.59 -3.23
C SER A 196 8.71 2.84 -4.57
N ILE A 197 9.45 3.32 -5.55
CA ILE A 197 9.01 3.48 -6.95
C ILE A 197 8.32 2.19 -7.46
N ALA A 198 8.85 1.00 -7.12
CA ALA A 198 8.29 -0.30 -7.50
C ALA A 198 6.97 -0.71 -6.79
N THR A 199 6.63 -0.06 -5.67
CA THR A 199 5.41 -0.32 -4.90
C THR A 199 4.48 0.89 -4.88
N GLN A 200 4.82 1.99 -5.54
CA GLN A 200 3.84 3.03 -5.78
C GLN A 200 2.80 2.40 -6.70
N ALA A 201 1.57 2.25 -6.21
CA ALA A 201 0.43 2.02 -7.09
C ALA A 201 0.56 3.06 -8.21
N ALA A 202 0.57 2.61 -9.47
CA ALA A 202 0.63 3.48 -10.62
C ALA A 202 -0.42 4.57 -10.43
N ARG A 203 0.03 5.78 -10.06
CA ARG A 203 -0.89 6.89 -9.83
C ARG A 203 -1.41 7.25 -11.20
N PHE A 204 -2.71 7.02 -11.37
CA PHE A 204 -3.50 7.22 -12.56
C PHE A 204 -3.19 6.25 -13.70
N SER A 205 -4.25 5.73 -14.33
CA SER A 205 -4.18 5.04 -15.62
C SER A 205 -3.24 5.81 -16.56
N GLU A 206 -2.13 5.18 -16.98
CA GLU A 206 -1.13 5.76 -17.89
C GLU A 206 -1.77 6.33 -19.18
N ALA A 207 -2.96 5.86 -19.55
CA ALA A 207 -3.72 6.37 -20.68
C ALA A 207 -4.33 7.76 -20.46
N ASN A 208 -4.75 8.09 -19.22
CA ASN A 208 -5.35 9.40 -18.92
C ASN A 208 -4.30 10.44 -18.53
N SER A 209 -3.20 10.06 -17.87
CA SER A 209 -2.19 11.01 -17.39
C SER A 209 -1.38 11.63 -18.54
N LEU A 210 -1.05 10.85 -19.58
CA LEU A 210 -0.38 11.38 -20.77
C LEU A 210 -1.29 12.30 -21.58
N TYR A 211 -2.57 11.94 -21.72
CA TYR A 211 -3.56 12.80 -22.37
C TYR A 211 -3.74 14.14 -21.65
N GLU A 212 -3.88 14.10 -20.31
CA GLU A 212 -4.00 15.32 -19.50
C GLU A 212 -2.71 16.17 -19.53
N LEU A 213 -1.53 15.54 -19.57
CA LEU A 213 -0.25 16.24 -19.74
C LEU A 213 -0.15 16.90 -21.12
N ASP A 214 -0.51 16.21 -22.19
CA ASP A 214 -0.52 16.76 -23.55
C ASP A 214 -1.51 17.92 -23.67
N ARG A 215 -2.71 17.77 -23.09
CA ARG A 215 -3.72 18.84 -23.06
C ARG A 215 -3.23 20.05 -22.28
N ALA A 216 -2.72 19.86 -21.07
CA ALA A 216 -2.22 20.93 -20.20
C ALA A 216 -1.06 21.70 -20.87
N THR A 217 -0.11 21.01 -21.49
CA THR A 217 1.01 21.66 -22.19
C THR A 217 0.55 22.41 -23.45
N GLN A 218 -0.46 21.90 -24.18
CA GLN A 218 -1.04 22.59 -25.33
C GLN A 218 -1.75 23.89 -24.94
N GLU A 219 -2.46 23.91 -23.81
CA GLU A 219 -3.11 25.13 -23.28
C GLU A 219 -2.08 26.24 -23.03
N ILE A 220 -0.93 25.90 -22.45
CA ILE A 220 0.17 26.86 -22.21
C ILE A 220 0.77 27.37 -23.52
N ILE A 221 0.99 26.51 -24.51
CA ILE A 221 1.49 26.93 -25.83
C ILE A 221 0.52 27.91 -26.49
N ASN A 222 -0.78 27.62 -26.45
CA ASN A 222 -1.79 28.49 -27.05
C ASN A 222 -1.80 29.87 -26.39
N ALA A 223 -1.71 29.92 -25.06
CA ALA A 223 -1.65 31.19 -24.32
C ALA A 223 -0.40 32.03 -24.67
N ILE A 224 0.76 31.38 -24.85
CA ILE A 224 1.99 32.06 -25.30
C ILE A 224 1.80 32.65 -26.70
N VAL A 225 1.29 31.84 -27.64
CA VAL A 225 1.09 32.26 -29.04
C VAL A 225 0.06 33.39 -29.15
N GLU A 226 -1.04 33.28 -28.41
CA GLU A 226 -2.09 34.30 -28.37
C GLU A 226 -1.53 35.63 -27.85
N GLN A 227 -0.78 35.61 -26.75
CA GLN A 227 -0.15 36.83 -26.24
C GLN A 227 0.88 37.39 -27.24
N GLN A 228 1.70 36.55 -27.89
CA GLN A 228 2.64 36.96 -28.96
C GLN A 228 1.96 37.61 -30.17
N SER A 229 0.73 37.20 -30.49
CA SER A 229 -0.02 37.78 -31.62
C SER A 229 -0.55 39.19 -31.34
N LEU A 230 -0.66 39.58 -30.06
CA LEU A 230 -1.17 40.89 -29.63
C LEU A 230 -0.14 42.02 -29.71
N GLY A 231 1.08 41.75 -30.22
CA GLY A 231 2.01 42.78 -30.72
C GLY A 231 2.77 43.62 -29.68
N GLY A 232 2.75 43.24 -28.39
CA GLY A 232 3.56 43.91 -27.36
C GLY A 232 5.02 43.44 -27.31
N ALA A 233 5.91 44.23 -26.70
CA ALA A 233 7.22 43.74 -26.28
C ALA A 233 7.02 42.75 -25.12
N ILE A 234 6.88 41.46 -25.43
CA ILE A 234 6.51 40.45 -24.44
C ILE A 234 7.77 40.00 -23.73
N SER A 235 8.13 40.71 -22.66
CA SER A 235 9.05 40.20 -21.66
C SER A 235 8.41 39.15 -20.75
N ARG A 236 7.05 39.14 -20.66
CA ARG A 236 6.33 38.37 -19.65
C ARG A 236 4.95 37.90 -20.11
N VAL A 237 4.72 36.58 -20.11
CA VAL A 237 3.43 35.93 -20.40
C VAL A 237 2.73 35.61 -19.09
N THR A 238 1.50 36.10 -18.90
CA THR A 238 0.71 35.84 -17.68
C THR A 238 -0.33 34.75 -17.95
N LEU A 239 -0.33 33.71 -17.12
CA LEU A 239 -1.13 32.49 -17.31
C LEU A 239 -2.13 32.32 -16.16
N GLY A 240 -3.22 33.10 -16.15
CA GLY A 240 -4.25 32.99 -15.10
C GLY A 240 -3.74 33.20 -13.66
N ASN A 241 -4.59 32.93 -12.66
CA ASN A 241 -4.39 33.42 -11.29
C ASN A 241 -3.45 32.57 -10.40
N GLU A 242 -2.90 31.44 -10.86
CA GLU A 242 -2.09 30.55 -9.99
C GLU A 242 -0.76 30.05 -10.59
N LEU A 243 -0.45 30.38 -11.85
CA LEU A 243 0.80 29.95 -12.49
C LEU A 243 1.84 31.07 -12.50
N PRO A 244 3.14 30.74 -12.30
CA PRO A 244 4.18 31.73 -12.44
C PRO A 244 4.19 32.29 -13.88
N PRO A 245 4.51 33.57 -14.05
CA PRO A 245 4.65 34.14 -15.39
C PRO A 245 5.80 33.46 -16.14
N ILE A 246 5.68 33.38 -17.47
CA ILE A 246 6.78 32.94 -18.33
C ILE A 246 7.55 34.16 -18.80
N GLU A 247 8.85 34.22 -18.50
CA GLU A 247 9.72 35.29 -18.96
C GLU A 247 10.31 34.93 -20.33
N ILE A 248 10.04 35.77 -21.33
CA ILE A 248 10.43 35.53 -22.72
C ILE A 248 11.29 36.71 -23.16
N SER A 249 12.56 36.45 -23.46
CA SER A 249 13.52 37.50 -23.88
C SER A 249 13.45 37.83 -25.37
N ARG A 250 12.91 36.92 -26.18
CA ARG A 250 12.75 37.05 -27.64
C ARG A 250 11.47 36.36 -28.12
N PRO A 251 10.86 36.79 -29.23
CA PRO A 251 9.74 36.04 -29.80
C PRO A 251 10.16 34.59 -30.11
N ILE A 252 9.35 33.65 -29.64
CA ILE A 252 9.54 32.21 -29.84
C ILE A 252 8.56 31.75 -30.90
N GLY A 253 9.05 31.01 -31.89
CA GLY A 253 8.20 30.44 -32.93
C GLY A 253 7.45 29.21 -32.44
N LEU A 254 6.26 28.96 -33.00
CA LEU A 254 5.50 27.72 -32.78
C LEU A 254 6.33 26.43 -32.98
N PRO A 255 7.26 26.34 -33.96
CA PRO A 255 8.13 25.17 -34.11
C PRO A 255 9.03 24.90 -32.88
N GLU A 256 9.53 25.96 -32.25
CA GLU A 256 10.40 25.89 -31.09
C GLU A 256 9.60 25.45 -29.84
N LEU A 257 8.42 26.05 -29.61
CA LEU A 257 7.50 25.64 -28.54
C LEU A 257 7.10 24.16 -28.66
N ARG A 258 6.81 23.70 -29.89
CA ARG A 258 6.51 22.28 -30.16
C ARG A 258 7.70 21.37 -29.91
N ARG A 259 8.94 21.84 -30.13
CA ARG A 259 10.16 21.09 -29.83
C ARG A 259 10.34 20.97 -28.31
N LEU A 260 10.25 22.08 -27.58
CA LEU A 260 10.35 22.12 -26.12
C LEU A 260 9.29 21.24 -25.46
N ARG A 261 8.05 21.27 -25.95
CA ARG A 261 6.99 20.36 -25.49
C ARG A 261 7.36 18.89 -25.68
N ARG A 262 7.80 18.50 -26.88
CA ARG A 262 8.19 17.10 -27.15
C ARG A 262 9.32 16.64 -26.22
N THR A 263 10.30 17.50 -25.96
CA THR A 263 11.39 17.23 -25.01
C THR A 263 10.85 17.05 -23.60
N PHE A 264 9.97 17.95 -23.14
CA PHE A 264 9.33 17.88 -21.82
C PHE A 264 8.50 16.60 -21.64
N VAL A 265 7.63 16.28 -22.60
CA VAL A 265 6.80 15.06 -22.57
C VAL A 265 7.69 13.81 -22.51
N LYS A 266 8.78 13.78 -23.29
CA LYS A 266 9.76 12.69 -23.28
C LYS A 266 10.48 12.58 -21.92
N LEU A 267 10.89 13.70 -21.33
CA LEU A 267 11.52 13.74 -20.01
C LEU A 267 10.58 13.19 -18.92
N MET A 268 9.31 13.58 -18.96
CA MET A 268 8.30 13.10 -18.02
C MET A 268 8.00 11.61 -18.21
N GLY A 269 7.97 11.11 -19.46
CA GLY A 269 7.78 9.70 -19.77
C GLY A 269 9.00 8.79 -19.50
N GLN A 270 10.21 9.36 -19.39
CA GLN A 270 11.44 8.63 -19.02
C GLN A 270 11.72 8.68 -17.52
N SER A 271 11.20 9.68 -16.81
CA SER A 271 11.39 9.89 -15.37
C SER A 271 10.63 8.89 -14.49
N SER A 272 9.75 8.07 -15.06
CA SER A 272 8.97 7.02 -14.38
C SER A 272 9.82 5.92 -13.74
N LEU A 273 11.12 5.82 -14.06
CA LEU A 273 12.01 4.78 -13.53
C LEU A 273 12.94 5.26 -12.40
N SER A 274 13.24 6.56 -12.27
CA SER A 274 14.14 7.11 -11.21
C SER A 274 14.03 8.63 -10.97
N GLY A 275 13.10 9.32 -11.62
CA GLY A 275 12.96 10.78 -11.58
C GLY A 275 11.77 11.25 -10.72
N PRO A 276 11.52 12.57 -10.65
CA PRO A 276 10.38 13.13 -9.94
C PRO A 276 9.07 12.52 -10.42
N PRO A 277 8.11 12.21 -9.52
CA PRO A 277 6.86 11.54 -9.88
C PRO A 277 6.10 12.36 -10.92
N LEU A 278 5.35 11.70 -11.81
CA LEU A 278 4.48 12.36 -12.80
C LEU A 278 3.52 13.38 -12.12
N PRO A 279 3.04 14.41 -12.84
CA PRO A 279 2.08 15.35 -12.31
C PRO A 279 0.81 14.61 -11.87
N THR A 280 0.21 15.04 -10.76
CA THR A 280 -0.96 14.39 -10.16
C THR A 280 -2.28 14.88 -10.74
N ASP A 281 -2.26 16.00 -11.46
CA ASP A 281 -3.43 16.73 -11.97
C ASP A 281 -2.98 17.70 -13.09
N ALA A 282 -3.94 18.30 -13.80
CA ALA A 282 -3.66 19.22 -14.90
C ALA A 282 -2.91 20.49 -14.46
N GLU A 283 -3.20 21.03 -13.28
CA GLU A 283 -2.56 22.26 -12.77
C GLU A 283 -1.09 22.03 -12.40
N SER A 284 -0.76 20.88 -11.80
CA SER A 284 0.63 20.49 -11.56
C SER A 284 1.39 20.20 -12.85
N ALA A 285 0.72 19.70 -13.90
CA ALA A 285 1.31 19.55 -15.23
C ALA A 285 1.63 20.91 -15.87
N LYS A 286 0.68 21.87 -15.81
CA LYS A 286 0.89 23.25 -16.26
C LYS A 286 2.07 23.90 -15.54
N ARG A 287 2.08 23.84 -14.20
CA ARG A 287 3.13 24.44 -13.38
C ARG A 287 4.52 23.91 -13.72
N ARG A 288 4.67 22.58 -13.84
CA ARG A 288 5.95 21.96 -14.19
C ARG A 288 6.41 22.31 -15.60
N PHE A 289 5.48 22.43 -16.55
CA PHE A 289 5.83 22.85 -17.90
C PHE A 289 6.25 24.32 -17.95
N VAL A 290 5.57 25.20 -17.21
CA VAL A 290 5.97 26.61 -17.03
C VAL A 290 7.37 26.71 -16.42
N ASP A 291 7.66 25.95 -15.37
CA ASP A 291 8.98 25.92 -14.75
C ASP A 291 10.06 25.42 -15.72
N TYR A 292 9.73 24.41 -16.54
CA TYR A 292 10.62 23.92 -17.59
C TYR A 292 10.91 25.00 -18.64
N LEU A 293 9.88 25.69 -19.13
CA LEU A 293 10.03 26.78 -20.10
C LEU A 293 10.89 27.92 -19.52
N ASN A 294 10.64 28.33 -18.28
CA ASN A 294 11.45 29.37 -17.62
C ASN A 294 12.92 28.97 -17.46
N ARG A 295 13.24 27.69 -17.25
CA ARG A 295 14.63 27.20 -17.25
C ARG A 295 15.26 27.25 -18.64
N GLU A 296 14.54 26.82 -19.67
CA GLU A 296 15.05 26.81 -21.04
C GLU A 296 15.21 28.23 -21.60
N PHE A 297 14.39 29.19 -21.16
CA PHE A 297 14.52 30.59 -21.55
C PHE A 297 15.54 31.35 -20.70
N GLY A 298 15.65 31.06 -19.41
CA GLY A 298 16.60 31.69 -18.50
C GLY A 298 18.04 31.16 -18.60
N GLY A 299 18.23 29.95 -19.14
CA GLY A 299 19.55 29.29 -19.23
C GLY A 299 20.51 29.85 -20.29
N ASN A 300 20.11 30.84 -21.09
CA ASN A 300 20.93 31.44 -22.15
C ASN A 300 21.69 32.71 -21.73
N ASN A 301 21.74 33.04 -20.43
CA ASN A 301 22.56 34.12 -19.86
C ASN A 301 23.67 33.57 -18.93
N ALA A 302 24.44 32.59 -19.41
CA ALA A 302 25.71 32.17 -18.82
C ALA A 302 26.73 31.88 -19.92
#